data_AF-Q2B001-F1
#
_entry.id   AF-Q2B001-F1
#
_cell.length_a   1.000
_cell.length_b   1.000
_cell.length_c   1.000
_cell.angle_alpha   90.00
_cell.angle_beta   90.00
_cell.angle_gamma   90.00
#
_symmetry.space_group_name_H-M   'P 1'
#
loop_
_entity.id
_entity.type
_entity.pdbx_description
1 polymer ?
#
loop_
_entity_poly.entity_id
_entity_poly.type
_entity_poly.pdbx_seq_one_letter_code
_entity_poly.pdbx_strand_id
1 'polypeptide(L)'
;MEITLGVIGPEDSVRHIMDSAESFSDLRLVPFYYGSLEDIDGIIGENQQRIDQWFFSGQVPYTYALSKELICEENSFYPPLYGASLLGKVLESYLDKERVIKSISLDTIQEEELETTKRYFSLQSLEIHSFSYPDFRPVEELAEFHIKLYREGR
;
A
#
# COMPACT_ATOMS: atom_id res chain seq x y z
N MET A 1 0.29 18.12 22.53
CA MET A 1 1.16 16.96 22.78
C MET A 1 1.59 16.52 21.39
N GLU A 2 2.89 16.57 21.11
CA GLU A 2 3.41 16.23 19.78
C GLU A 2 3.53 14.71 19.69
N ILE A 3 2.90 14.09 18.69
CA ILE A 3 2.96 12.64 18.46
C ILE A 3 4.10 12.36 17.50
N THR A 4 5.02 11.47 17.86
CA THR A 4 6.14 11.05 17.01
C THR A 4 5.73 9.86 16.14
N LEU A 5 5.59 10.08 14.84
CA LEU A 5 5.18 9.08 13.86
C LEU A 5 6.39 8.59 13.07
N GLY A 6 6.71 7.30 13.19
CA GLY A 6 7.74 6.66 12.38
C GLY A 6 7.18 6.25 11.03
N VAL A 7 7.65 6.87 9.94
CA VAL A 7 7.14 6.60 8.59
C VAL A 7 8.08 5.63 7.88
N ILE A 8 7.61 4.42 7.58
CA ILE A 8 8.40 3.34 6.96
C ILE A 8 7.92 3.09 5.53
N GLY A 9 8.84 3.14 4.56
CA GLY A 9 8.52 2.86 3.17
C GLY A 9 9.72 2.96 2.23
N PRO A 10 9.52 2.68 0.93
CA PRO A 10 10.44 3.12 -0.11
C PRO A 10 10.59 4.66 -0.10
N GLU A 11 11.76 5.16 -0.50
CA GLU A 11 12.10 6.58 -0.35
C GLU A 11 11.10 7.55 -1.00
N ASP A 12 10.63 7.23 -2.20
CA ASP A 12 9.64 8.02 -2.93
C ASP A 12 8.29 8.08 -2.20
N SER A 13 7.83 6.95 -1.68
CA SER A 13 6.58 6.81 -0.96
C SER A 13 6.61 7.56 0.37
N VAL A 14 7.72 7.43 1.11
CA VAL A 14 7.92 8.18 2.36
C VAL A 14 7.93 9.68 2.09
N ARG A 15 8.69 10.15 1.07
CA ARG A 15 8.68 11.59 0.71
C ARG A 15 7.28 12.09 0.42
N HIS A 16 6.47 11.35 -0.33
CA HIS A 16 5.09 11.71 -0.62
C HIS A 16 4.22 11.85 0.66
N ILE A 17 4.42 10.97 1.64
CA ILE A 17 3.74 11.03 2.94
C ILE A 17 4.20 12.26 3.72
N MET A 18 5.51 12.53 3.75
CA MET A 18 6.06 13.71 4.44
C MET A 18 5.49 15.01 3.87
N ASP A 19 5.43 15.14 2.54
CA ASP A 19 4.88 16.31 1.85
C ASP A 19 3.38 16.48 2.17
N SER A 20 2.62 15.37 2.16
CA SER A 20 1.17 15.39 2.45
C SER A 20 0.88 15.76 3.91
N ALA A 21 1.81 15.47 4.81
CA ALA A 21 1.65 15.67 6.25
C ALA A 21 2.28 17.00 6.75
N GLU A 22 2.86 17.82 5.88
CA GLU A 22 3.50 19.10 6.24
C GLU A 22 2.56 20.05 7.02
N SER A 23 1.26 19.98 6.73
CA SER A 23 0.23 20.82 7.37
C SER A 23 -0.15 20.42 8.80
N PHE A 24 0.29 19.26 9.30
CA PHE A 24 -0.07 18.75 10.63
C PHE A 24 0.98 19.13 11.67
N SER A 25 0.80 20.31 12.31
CA SER A 25 1.74 20.84 13.31
C SER A 25 1.88 20.01 14.59
N ASP A 26 0.93 19.10 14.85
CA ASP A 26 0.91 18.26 16.04
C ASP A 26 1.65 16.91 15.85
N LEU A 27 2.17 16.67 14.63
CA LEU A 27 2.88 15.45 14.26
C LEU A 27 4.37 15.73 14.04
N ARG A 28 5.21 14.95 14.74
CA ARG A 28 6.63 14.85 14.45
C ARG A 28 6.87 13.61 13.60
N LEU A 29 7.10 13.80 12.31
CA LEU A 29 7.37 12.70 11.39
C LEU A 29 8.87 12.34 11.41
N VAL A 30 9.16 11.05 11.53
CA VAL A 30 10.53 10.50 11.46
C VAL A 30 10.58 9.52 10.28
N PRO A 31 11.26 9.87 9.17
CA PRO A 31 11.30 9.02 7.99
C PRO A 31 12.30 7.86 8.17
N PHE A 32 11.91 6.68 7.74
CA PHE A 32 12.73 5.48 7.66
C PHE A 32 12.56 4.82 6.30
N TYR A 33 13.67 4.55 5.63
CA TYR A 33 13.68 3.98 4.29
C TYR A 33 14.21 2.55 4.37
N TYR A 34 13.53 1.62 3.69
CA TYR A 34 14.00 0.26 3.52
C TYR A 34 14.40 -0.01 2.06
N GLY A 35 15.44 -0.81 1.85
CA GLY A 35 15.82 -1.36 0.55
C GLY A 35 15.23 -2.74 0.33
N SER A 36 15.10 -3.54 1.40
CA SER A 36 14.36 -4.79 1.42
C SER A 36 13.48 -4.89 2.68
N LEU A 37 12.54 -5.84 2.70
CA LEU A 37 11.64 -5.99 3.84
C LEU A 37 12.39 -6.32 5.13
N GLU A 38 13.52 -7.02 5.04
CA GLU A 38 14.37 -7.39 6.19
C GLU A 38 14.99 -6.19 6.90
N ASP A 39 15.14 -5.05 6.23
CA ASP A 39 15.64 -3.83 6.87
C ASP A 39 14.65 -3.32 7.94
N ILE A 40 13.36 -3.66 7.83
CA ILE A 40 12.29 -3.24 8.74
C ILE A 40 12.54 -3.78 10.16
N ASP A 41 13.09 -4.99 10.30
CA ASP A 41 13.47 -5.59 11.58
C ASP A 41 14.41 -4.66 12.37
N GLY A 42 15.46 -4.16 11.71
CA GLY A 42 16.44 -3.25 12.30
C GLY A 42 15.87 -1.88 12.58
N ILE A 43 15.13 -1.32 11.61
CA ILE A 43 14.49 0.00 11.73
C ILE A 43 13.60 0.06 12.98
N ILE A 44 12.71 -0.92 13.16
CA ILE A 44 11.79 -0.94 14.30
C ILE A 44 12.56 -1.21 15.58
N GLY A 45 13.43 -2.23 15.61
CA GLY A 45 14.16 -2.62 16.81
C GLY A 45 15.02 -1.49 17.41
N GLU A 46 15.64 -0.65 16.57
CA GLU A 46 16.49 0.46 17.02
C GLU A 46 15.70 1.70 17.46
N ASN A 47 14.45 1.84 17.04
CA ASN A 47 13.69 3.09 17.16
C ASN A 47 12.38 2.98 17.94
N GLN A 48 11.91 1.78 18.28
CA GLN A 48 10.62 1.55 18.94
C GLN A 48 10.40 2.37 20.23
N GLN A 49 11.48 2.67 20.98
CA GLN A 49 11.40 3.47 22.20
C GLN A 49 11.20 4.98 21.97
N ARG A 50 11.35 5.45 20.72
CA ARG A 50 11.32 6.87 20.33
C ARG A 50 10.13 7.21 19.43
N ILE A 51 9.35 6.21 19.04
CA ILE A 51 8.24 6.32 18.11
C ILE A 51 6.95 5.98 18.86
N ASP A 52 5.97 6.87 18.81
CA ASP A 52 4.67 6.67 19.46
C ASP A 52 3.76 5.79 18.59
N GLN A 53 3.84 5.94 17.26
CA GLN A 53 3.02 5.26 16.27
C GLN A 53 3.83 4.98 14.99
N TRP A 54 3.57 3.86 14.33
CA TRP A 54 4.18 3.51 13.05
C TRP A 54 3.23 3.74 11.88
N PHE A 55 3.71 4.37 10.82
CA PHE A 55 2.95 4.60 9.61
C PHE A 55 3.69 4.02 8.41
N PHE A 56 3.17 2.93 7.89
CA PHE A 56 3.75 2.24 6.75
C PHE A 56 3.20 2.82 5.45
N SER A 57 4.04 2.91 4.43
CA SER A 57 3.62 3.46 3.14
C SER A 57 2.66 2.57 2.35
N GLY A 58 2.47 1.32 2.77
CA GLY A 58 1.57 0.38 2.11
C GLY A 58 1.42 -0.94 2.87
N GLN A 59 0.58 -1.82 2.33
CA GLN A 59 0.15 -3.06 2.99
C GLN A 59 1.28 -4.09 3.15
N VAL A 60 2.15 -4.26 2.15
CA VAL A 60 3.25 -5.25 2.21
C VAL A 60 4.18 -5.02 3.41
N PRO A 61 4.82 -3.84 3.60
CA PRO A 61 5.71 -3.64 4.74
C PRO A 61 4.97 -3.65 6.08
N TYR A 62 3.70 -3.22 6.13
CA TYR A 62 2.86 -3.30 7.32
C TYR A 62 2.60 -4.76 7.74
N THR A 63 2.06 -5.57 6.83
CA THR A 63 1.73 -6.97 7.11
C THR A 63 2.98 -7.79 7.39
N TYR A 64 4.11 -7.48 6.75
CA TYR A 64 5.41 -8.07 7.09
C TYR A 64 5.78 -7.85 8.55
N ALA A 65 5.77 -6.59 9.01
CA ALA A 65 6.14 -6.23 10.37
C ALA A 65 5.16 -6.82 11.40
N LEU A 66 3.86 -6.85 11.08
CA LEU A 66 2.83 -7.47 11.90
C LEU A 66 3.03 -9.00 12.02
N SER A 67 3.32 -9.68 10.90
CA SER A 67 3.56 -11.13 10.88
C SER A 67 4.77 -11.58 11.70
N LYS A 68 5.70 -10.66 11.96
CA LYS A 68 6.90 -10.86 12.79
C LYS A 68 6.74 -10.36 14.23
N GLU A 69 5.56 -9.88 14.60
CA GLU A 69 5.27 -9.33 15.93
C GLU A 69 6.18 -8.12 16.29
N LEU A 70 6.68 -7.39 15.29
CA LEU A 70 7.49 -6.18 15.51
C LEU A 70 6.63 -4.98 15.94
N ILE A 71 5.34 -5.01 15.58
CA ILE A 71 4.31 -4.00 15.82
C ILE A 71 2.98 -4.68 16.17
N CYS A 72 1.99 -3.89 16.55
CA CYS A 72 0.61 -4.34 16.73
C CYS A 72 -0.37 -3.35 16.08
N GLU A 73 -1.62 -3.78 15.83
CA GLU A 73 -2.62 -2.94 15.15
C GLU A 73 -2.94 -1.65 15.93
N GLU A 74 -2.74 -1.64 17.25
CA GLU A 74 -3.01 -0.48 18.10
C GLU A 74 -1.93 0.63 17.99
N ASN A 75 -0.74 0.28 17.50
CA ASN A 75 0.40 1.21 17.40
C ASN A 75 0.93 1.39 15.98
N SER A 76 0.18 0.92 14.98
CA SER A 76 0.63 0.96 13.60
C SER A 76 -0.53 1.08 12.61
N PHE A 77 -0.26 1.70 11.47
CA PHE A 77 -1.25 1.91 10.42
C PHE A 77 -0.57 1.97 9.04
N TYR A 78 -1.36 1.75 7.98
CA TYR A 78 -0.99 2.06 6.61
C TYR A 78 -2.21 2.65 5.90
N PRO A 79 -2.04 3.56 4.92
CA PRO A 79 -3.18 4.11 4.20
C PRO A 79 -3.80 3.02 3.31
N PRO A 80 -5.04 2.57 3.58
CA PRO A 80 -5.70 1.61 2.71
C PRO A 80 -6.05 2.27 1.37
N LEU A 81 -6.05 1.48 0.29
CA LEU A 81 -6.46 1.96 -1.02
C LEU A 81 -7.99 1.97 -1.11
N TYR A 82 -8.55 3.16 -1.34
CA TYR A 82 -9.98 3.37 -1.57
C TYR A 82 -10.34 3.47 -3.05
N GLY A 83 -11.61 3.24 -3.40
CA GLY A 83 -12.10 3.17 -4.77
C GLY A 83 -11.80 4.36 -5.69
N ALA A 84 -11.69 5.58 -5.14
CA ALA A 84 -11.34 6.77 -5.92
C ALA A 84 -9.90 6.71 -6.50
N SER A 85 -8.96 6.13 -5.76
CA SER A 85 -7.58 5.94 -6.20
C SER A 85 -7.51 4.98 -7.38
N LEU A 86 -8.28 3.89 -7.34
CA LEU A 86 -8.38 2.94 -8.45
C LEU A 86 -8.94 3.60 -9.71
N LEU A 87 -10.05 4.35 -9.60
CA LEU A 87 -10.64 5.04 -10.75
C LEU A 87 -9.65 6.03 -11.38
N GLY A 88 -9.00 6.87 -10.57
CA GLY A 88 -8.01 7.82 -11.04
C GLY A 88 -6.87 7.14 -11.80
N LYS A 89 -6.37 6.01 -11.27
CA LYS A 89 -5.28 5.26 -11.90
C LYS A 89 -5.68 4.56 -13.18
N VAL A 90 -6.90 4.01 -13.26
CA VAL A 90 -7.45 3.44 -14.50
C VAL A 90 -7.60 4.53 -15.57
N LEU A 91 -8.12 5.71 -15.21
CA LEU A 91 -8.29 6.83 -16.13
C LEU A 91 -6.94 7.35 -16.64
N GLU A 92 -5.97 7.58 -15.74
CA GLU A 92 -4.60 7.95 -16.10
C GLU A 92 -4.01 6.94 -17.08
N SER A 93 -4.16 5.64 -16.80
CA SER A 93 -3.66 4.58 -17.67
C SER A 93 -4.31 4.57 -19.06
N TYR A 94 -5.59 4.94 -19.18
CA TYR A 94 -6.26 5.06 -20.49
C TYR A 94 -5.68 6.21 -21.30
N LEU A 95 -5.44 7.34 -20.65
CA LEU A 95 -4.86 8.53 -21.28
C LEU A 95 -3.42 8.25 -21.74
N ASP A 96 -2.60 7.66 -20.88
CA ASP A 96 -1.19 7.35 -21.17
C ASP A 96 -1.02 6.31 -22.28
N LYS A 97 -1.93 5.33 -22.36
CA LYS A 97 -1.87 4.27 -23.38
C LYS A 97 -2.64 4.60 -24.65
N GLU A 98 -3.34 5.75 -24.67
CA GLU A 98 -4.25 6.16 -25.74
C GLU A 98 -5.25 5.05 -26.14
N ARG A 99 -5.65 4.21 -25.18
CA ARG A 99 -6.55 3.08 -25.40
C ARG A 99 -7.35 2.73 -24.16
N VAL A 100 -8.54 2.20 -24.37
CA VAL A 100 -9.35 1.63 -23.29
C VAL A 100 -8.72 0.33 -22.82
N ILE A 101 -8.34 0.26 -21.55
CA ILE A 101 -7.88 -0.98 -20.90
C ILE A 101 -9.13 -1.71 -20.40
N LYS A 102 -9.27 -2.98 -20.78
CA LYS A 102 -10.46 -3.78 -20.44
C LYS A 102 -10.20 -4.88 -19.41
N SER A 103 -8.93 -5.18 -19.16
CA SER A 103 -8.48 -6.17 -18.19
C SER A 103 -7.28 -5.62 -17.44
N ILE A 104 -7.31 -5.73 -16.12
CA ILE A 104 -6.21 -5.39 -15.23
C ILE A 104 -6.08 -6.45 -14.14
N SER A 105 -4.87 -6.58 -13.59
CA SER A 105 -4.64 -7.31 -12.36
C SER A 105 -4.31 -6.32 -11.25
N LEU A 106 -4.82 -6.59 -10.05
CA LEU A 106 -4.61 -5.78 -8.85
C LEU A 106 -4.32 -6.69 -7.67
N ASP A 107 -3.37 -6.27 -6.86
CA ASP A 107 -3.17 -6.79 -5.51
C ASP A 107 -3.55 -5.69 -4.49
N THR A 108 -3.57 -6.01 -3.19
CA THR A 108 -3.84 -5.11 -2.04
C THR A 108 -5.27 -4.58 -1.82
N ILE A 109 -6.08 -4.39 -2.87
CA ILE A 109 -7.46 -3.92 -2.67
C ILE A 109 -8.36 -5.07 -2.20
N GLN A 110 -9.06 -4.86 -1.08
CA GLN A 110 -10.00 -5.84 -0.55
C GLN A 110 -11.17 -6.05 -1.51
N GLU A 111 -11.64 -7.29 -1.62
CA GLU A 111 -12.67 -7.68 -2.59
C GLU A 111 -13.98 -6.89 -2.39
N GLU A 112 -14.35 -6.60 -1.13
CA GLU A 112 -15.54 -5.81 -0.80
C GLU A 112 -15.42 -4.35 -1.30
N GLU A 113 -14.25 -3.73 -1.13
CA GLU A 113 -13.97 -2.37 -1.62
C GLU A 113 -13.96 -2.35 -3.15
N LEU A 114 -13.40 -3.39 -3.78
CA LEU A 114 -13.37 -3.54 -5.23
C LEU A 114 -14.78 -3.64 -5.82
N GLU A 115 -15.62 -4.50 -5.25
CA GLU A 115 -17.01 -4.67 -5.71
C GLU A 115 -17.86 -3.42 -5.46
N THR A 116 -17.63 -2.72 -4.35
CA THR A 116 -18.23 -1.41 -4.07
C THR A 116 -17.82 -0.38 -5.14
N THR A 117 -16.53 -0.31 -5.48
CA THR A 117 -15.97 0.60 -6.48
C THR A 117 -16.56 0.31 -7.88
N LYS A 118 -16.59 -0.96 -8.29
CA LYS A 118 -17.15 -1.36 -9.60
C LYS A 118 -18.63 -0.98 -9.72
N ARG A 119 -19.39 -1.13 -8.64
CA ARG A 119 -20.80 -0.74 -8.60
C ARG A 119 -20.97 0.78 -8.66
N TYR A 120 -20.22 1.51 -7.84
CA TYR A 120 -20.35 2.96 -7.69
C TYR A 120 -19.99 3.71 -8.98
N PHE A 121 -18.93 3.27 -9.66
CA PHE A 121 -18.43 3.91 -10.89
C PHE A 121 -18.85 3.22 -12.19
N SER A 122 -19.76 2.23 -12.12
CA SER A 122 -20.23 1.48 -13.29
C SER A 122 -19.10 0.86 -14.13
N LEU A 123 -18.13 0.24 -13.45
CA LEU A 123 -16.96 -0.39 -14.08
C LEU A 123 -17.19 -1.89 -14.37
N GLN A 124 -18.44 -2.33 -14.61
CA GLN A 124 -18.75 -3.75 -14.82
C GLN A 124 -18.12 -4.33 -16.09
N SER A 125 -17.74 -3.47 -17.05
CA SER A 125 -17.05 -3.85 -18.28
C SER A 125 -15.54 -3.96 -18.15
N LEU A 126 -14.98 -3.56 -17.00
CA LEU A 126 -13.57 -3.72 -16.66
C LEU A 126 -13.39 -5.05 -15.93
N GLU A 127 -12.68 -5.98 -16.57
CA GLU A 127 -12.25 -7.22 -15.94
C GLU A 127 -11.11 -6.91 -14.96
N ILE A 128 -11.29 -7.29 -13.70
CA ILE A 128 -10.30 -7.08 -12.65
C ILE A 128 -9.96 -8.44 -12.05
N HIS A 129 -8.70 -8.81 -12.18
CA HIS A 129 -8.12 -9.96 -11.52
C HIS A 129 -7.52 -9.52 -10.19
N SER A 130 -8.23 -9.79 -9.09
CA SER A 130 -7.76 -9.46 -7.75
C SER A 130 -6.96 -10.59 -7.12
N PHE A 131 -5.87 -10.24 -6.47
CA PHE A 131 -5.24 -11.04 -5.42
C PHE A 131 -5.33 -10.23 -4.12
N SER A 132 -6.48 -10.32 -3.45
CA SER A 132 -6.61 -9.77 -2.10
C SER A 132 -5.96 -10.69 -1.08
N TYR A 133 -5.25 -10.11 -0.12
CA TYR A 133 -4.66 -10.82 1.01
C TYR A 133 -4.86 -9.99 2.28
N PRO A 134 -5.39 -10.56 3.37
CA PRO A 134 -5.47 -9.87 4.66
C PRO A 134 -4.13 -9.92 5.41
N ASP A 135 -3.41 -11.03 5.28
CA ASP A 135 -2.17 -11.33 5.99
C ASP A 135 -0.95 -11.20 5.07
N PHE A 136 0.25 -11.21 5.65
CA PHE A 136 1.49 -11.10 4.88
C PHE A 136 1.58 -12.14 3.75
N ARG A 137 1.97 -11.65 2.56
CA ARG A 137 2.29 -12.47 1.39
C ARG A 137 3.70 -12.16 0.91
N PRO A 138 4.50 -13.19 0.58
CA PRO A 138 5.79 -12.99 -0.07
C PRO A 138 5.62 -12.21 -1.37
N VAL A 139 6.57 -11.31 -1.65
CA VAL A 139 6.56 -10.47 -2.86
C VAL A 139 6.60 -11.34 -4.11
N GLU A 140 7.26 -12.49 -4.04
CA GLU A 140 7.36 -13.48 -5.11
C GLU A 140 5.98 -14.04 -5.48
N GLU A 141 5.13 -14.36 -4.51
CA GLU A 141 3.76 -14.86 -4.77
C GLU A 141 2.91 -13.80 -5.49
N LEU A 142 3.03 -12.54 -5.05
CA LEU A 142 2.33 -11.42 -5.67
C LEU A 142 2.81 -11.22 -7.12
N ALA A 143 4.13 -11.21 -7.34
CA ALA A 143 4.71 -11.06 -8.67
C ALA A 143 4.32 -12.22 -9.60
N GLU A 144 4.35 -13.46 -9.11
CA GLU A 144 3.97 -14.65 -9.88
C GLU A 144 2.51 -14.59 -10.34
N PHE A 145 1.60 -14.09 -9.51
CA PHE A 145 0.20 -13.86 -9.90
C PHE A 145 0.07 -12.96 -11.13
N HIS A 146 0.71 -11.78 -11.09
CA HIS A 146 0.65 -10.84 -12.22
C HIS A 146 1.36 -11.38 -13.46
N ILE A 147 2.51 -12.04 -13.31
CA ILE A 147 3.26 -12.65 -14.41
C ILE A 147 2.46 -13.75 -15.10
N LYS A 148 1.75 -14.57 -14.32
CA LYS A 148 0.88 -15.62 -14.86
C LYS A 148 -0.22 -15.03 -15.74
N LEU A 149 -0.95 -14.03 -15.24
CA LEU A 149 -2.02 -13.37 -15.99
C LEU A 149 -1.48 -12.71 -17.27
N TYR A 150 -0.36 -12.01 -17.16
CA TYR A 150 0.31 -11.42 -18.31
C TYR A 150 0.65 -12.46 -19.39
N ARG A 151 1.18 -13.63 -19.01
CA ARG A 151 1.49 -14.73 -19.94
C ARG A 151 0.24 -15.36 -20.56
N GLU A 152 -0.89 -15.32 -19.85
CA GLU A 152 -2.21 -15.76 -20.35
C GLU A 152 -2.88 -14.70 -21.25
N GLY A 153 -2.30 -13.50 -21.39
CA GLY A 153 -2.87 -12.39 -22.14
C GLY A 153 -3.99 -11.65 -21.40
N ARG A 154 -3.98 -11.72 -20.07
CA ARG A 154 -4.98 -11.15 -19.16
C ARG A 154 -4.44 -9.95 -18.39
#